data_AF-A0A4R2ATN7-F1
#
_entry.id   AF-A0A4R2ATN7-F1
#
_cell.length_a   1.000
_cell.length_b   1.000
_cell.length_c   1.000
_cell.angle_alpha   90.00
_cell.angle_beta   90.00
_cell.angle_gamma   90.00
#
_symmetry.space_group_name_H-M   'P 1'
#
loop_
_entity.id
_entity.type
_entity.pdbx_description
1 polymer ?
#
loop_
_entity_poly.entity_id
_entity_poly.type
_entity_poly.pdbx_seq_one_letter_code
_entity_poly.pdbx_strand_id
1 'polypeptide(L)' 'MTTALEIHIEELRAELRNADPAERGQIEAELELAWAELVVAIAERDGVVDAEPPF' A
#
# COMPACT_ATOMS: atom_id res chain seq x y z
N MET A 1 9.93 -11.19 1.10
CA MET A 1 10.60 -9.88 0.99
C MET A 1 9.51 -8.84 1.08
N THR A 2 9.56 -7.95 2.07
CA THR A 2 8.62 -6.82 2.20
C THR A 2 8.98 -5.76 1.17
N THR A 3 7.99 -5.25 0.46
CA THR A 3 8.14 -4.15 -0.51
C THR A 3 8.27 -2.81 0.21
N ALA A 4 8.89 -1.82 -0.43
CA ALA A 4 8.98 -0.46 0.12
C ALA A 4 7.59 0.13 0.42
N LEU A 5 6.57 -0.23 -0.37
CA LEU A 5 5.20 0.22 -0.21
C LEU A 5 4.54 -0.35 1.05
N GLU A 6 4.75 -1.64 1.34
CA GLU A 6 4.28 -2.26 2.59
C GLU A 6 4.95 -1.64 3.82
N ILE A 7 6.22 -1.24 3.73
CA ILE A 7 6.92 -0.52 4.81
C ILE A 7 6.29 0.85 5.02
N HIS A 8 6.06 1.61 3.94
CA HIS A 8 5.42 2.94 3.99
C HIS A 8 4.04 2.89 4.64
N ILE A 9 3.24 1.87 4.31
CA ILE A 9 1.92 1.65 4.94
C ILE A 9 2.05 1.45 6.45
N GLU A 10 3.04 0.68 6.92
CA GLU A 10 3.25 0.49 8.36
C GLU A 10 3.72 1.76 9.08
N GLU A 11 4.53 2.60 8.42
CA GLU A 11 4.94 3.91 8.91
C GLU A 11 3.72 4.83 9.06
N LEU A 12 2.88 4.96 8.02
CA LEU A 12 1.64 5.73 8.07
C LEU A 12 0.68 5.25 9.17
N ARG A 13 0.57 3.92 9.38
CA ARG A 13 -0.22 3.36 10.49
C ARG A 13 0.37 3.71 11.86
N ALA A 14 1.69 3.78 11.98
CA ALA A 14 2.36 4.17 13.22
C ALA A 14 2.19 5.67 13.50
N GLU A 15 2.28 6.51 12.47
CA GLU A 15 2.04 7.95 12.55
C GLU A 15 0.58 8.24 12.90
N LEU A 16 -0.38 7.60 12.22
CA LEU A 16 -1.81 7.80 12.47
C LEU A 16 -2.22 7.49 13.92
N ARG A 17 -1.55 6.52 14.56
CA ARG A 17 -1.77 6.19 15.98
C ARG A 17 -1.46 7.36 16.92
N ASN A 18 -0.53 8.23 16.54
CA ASN A 18 -0.04 9.35 17.34
C ASN A 18 -0.36 10.72 16.71
N ALA A 19 -1.08 10.75 15.60
CA ALA A 19 -1.38 11.97 14.85
C ALA A 19 -2.29 12.93 15.62
N ASP A 20 -1.99 14.23 15.50
CA ASP A 20 -2.89 15.28 15.94
C ASP A 20 -4.20 15.23 15.12
N PRO A 21 -5.37 15.56 15.70
CA PRO A 21 -6.63 15.61 14.95
C PRO A 21 -6.58 16.44 13.67
N ALA A 22 -5.73 17.48 13.60
CA ALA A 22 -5.58 18.31 12.41
C ALA A 22 -4.86 17.59 11.25
N GLU A 23 -3.94 16.68 11.55
CA GLU A 23 -3.12 15.96 10.55
C GLU A 23 -3.69 14.57 10.23
N ARG A 24 -4.53 14.04 11.13
CA ARG A 24 -5.13 12.70 11.02
C ARG A 24 -5.79 12.45 9.66
N GLY A 25 -6.60 13.39 9.18
CA GLY A 25 -7.32 13.25 7.92
C GLY A 25 -6.39 13.22 6.70
N GLN A 26 -5.26 13.92 6.76
CA GLN A 26 -4.25 13.87 5.70
C GLN A 26 -3.55 12.52 5.69
N ILE A 27 -3.15 12.02 6.86
CA ILE A 27 -2.47 10.73 7.00
C ILE A 27 -3.40 9.57 6.60
N GLU A 28 -4.69 9.65 6.94
CA GLU A 28 -5.70 8.66 6.51
C GLU A 28 -5.85 8.61 4.99
N ALA A 29 -5.91 9.77 4.33
CA ALA A 29 -5.99 9.85 2.87
C ALA A 29 -4.72 9.29 2.20
N GLU A 30 -3.54 9.56 2.75
CA GLU A 30 -2.29 9.00 2.24
C GLU A 30 -2.24 7.48 2.43
N LEU A 31 -2.68 6.98 3.59
CA LEU A 31 -2.77 5.55 3.86
C LEU A 31 -3.73 4.84 2.90
N GLU A 32 -4.88 5.45 2.60
CA GLU A 32 -5.84 4.91 1.63
C GLU A 32 -5.24 4.79 0.23
N LEU A 33 -4.51 5.82 -0.23
CA LEU A 33 -3.82 5.82 -1.51
C LEU A 33 -2.74 4.73 -1.57
N ALA A 34 -1.91 4.62 -0.53
CA ALA A 34 -0.86 3.59 -0.47
C ALA A 34 -1.42 2.17 -0.48
N TRP A 35 -2.56 1.93 0.21
CA TRP A 35 -3.26 0.66 0.15
C TRP A 35 -3.80 0.35 -1.25
N ALA A 36 -4.40 1.33 -1.94
CA ALA A 36 -4.89 1.16 -3.30
C ALA A 36 -3.75 0.80 -4.26
N GLU A 37 -2.59 1.45 -4.12
CA GLU A 37 -1.39 1.13 -4.90
C GLU A 37 -0.89 -0.29 -4.61
N LEU A 38 -0.90 -0.72 -3.34
CA LEU A 38 -0.47 -2.07 -2.97
C LEU A 38 -1.37 -3.14 -3.60
N VAL A 39 -2.69 -2.90 -3.61
CA VAL A 39 -3.64 -3.80 -4.27
C VAL A 39 -3.35 -3.94 -5.76
N VAL A 40 -3.06 -2.81 -6.44
CA VAL A 40 -2.67 -2.83 -7.86
C VAL A 40 -1.35 -3.59 -8.05
N ALA A 41 -0.33 -3.29 -7.25
CA ALA A 41 0.98 -3.94 -7.35
C ALA A 41 0.93 -5.45 -7.11
N ILE A 42 0.05 -5.91 -6.20
CA ILE A 42 -0.21 -7.34 -5.98
C ILE A 42 -0.91 -7.94 -7.21
N ALA A 43 -1.98 -7.30 -7.71
CA ALA A 43 -2.71 -7.79 -8.88
C ALA A 43 -1.83 -7.85 -10.14
N GLU A 44 -0.94 -6.87 -10.34
CA GLU A 44 0.05 -6.88 -11.43
C GLU A 44 1.05 -8.02 -11.27
N ARG A 45 1.59 -8.25 -10.06
CA ARG A 45 2.49 -9.38 -9.81
C ARG A 45 1.80 -10.72 -10.06
N ASP A 46 0.58 -10.88 -9.56
CA ASP A 46 -0.18 -12.13 -9.72
C ASP A 46 -0.58 -12.36 -11.19
N GLY A 47 -0.96 -11.31 -11.92
CA GLY A 47 -1.25 -11.37 -13.36
C GLY A 47 -0.02 -11.63 -14.24
N VAL A 48 1.18 -11.23 -13.80
CA VAL A 48 2.45 -11.58 -14.46
C VAL A 48 2.82 -13.05 -14.21
N VAL A 49 2.46 -13.62 -13.06
CA VAL A 49 2.75 -15.01 -12.73
C VAL A 49 1.84 -15.99 -13.48
N ASP A 50 0.60 -15.59 -13.80
CA ASP A 50 -0.38 -16.43 -14.51
C ASP A 50 -0.33 -16.31 -16.05
N ALA A 51 0.60 -15.51 -16.58
CA ALA A 51 0.89 -15.46 -18.01
C ALA A 51 1.74 -16.68 -18.45
N GLU A 52 1.22 -17.90 -18.26
CA GLU A 52 1.79 -19.08 -18.90
C GLU A 52 1.64 -18.90 -20.43
N PRO A 53 2.73 -18.91 -21.21
CA PRO A 53 2.62 -18.76 -22.65
C PRO A 53 1.77 -19.91 -23.20
N PRO A 54 0.77 -19.65 -24.07
CA PRO A 54 0.00 -20.71 -24.68
C PRO A 54 0.87 -21.34 -25.78
N PHE A 55 1.74 -22.26 -25.35
CA PHE A 55 2.60 -23.13 -26.17
C PHE A 55 3.73 -22.44 -26.94
#